data_AF-A0A7D4A828-F1
#
_entry.id   AF-A0A7D4A828-F1
#
_cell.length_a   1.000
_cell.length_b   1.000
_cell.length_c   1.000
_cell.angle_alpha   90.00
_cell.angle_beta   90.00
_cell.angle_gamma   90.00
#
_symmetry.space_group_name_H-M   'P 1'
#
loop_
_entity.id
_entity.type
_entity.pdbx_description
1 polymer ?
#
loop_
_entity_poly.entity_id
_entity_poly.type
_entity_poly.pdbx_seq_one_letter_code
_entity_poly.pdbx_strand_id
1 'polypeptide(L)' 'MELPEEDDEYDDIKSEAGERTVALDSTTISVPLAWRERQEEERLAAGPEVWVDSGRVFTQADGRPLRPQ' A
#
# COMPACT_ATOMS: atom_id res chain seq x y z
N MET A 1 10.23 -11.81 -11.04
CA MET A 1 8.87 -12.19 -11.42
C MET A 1 8.03 -10.96 -11.08
N GLU A 2 7.95 -10.02 -12.01
CA GLU A 2 7.07 -8.85 -11.86
C GLU A 2 5.64 -9.39 -11.87
N LEU A 3 4.93 -9.20 -10.76
CA LEU A 3 3.50 -9.43 -10.74
C LEU A 3 2.88 -8.38 -11.69
N PRO A 4 1.92 -8.75 -12.55
CA PRO A 4 1.24 -7.75 -13.36
C PRO A 4 0.65 -6.71 -12.42
N GLU A 5 1.00 -5.44 -12.63
CA GLU A 5 0.33 -4.33 -11.96
C GLU A 5 -1.13 -4.40 -12.42
N GLU A 6 -2.02 -4.86 -11.54
CA GLU A 6 -3.45 -4.86 -11.83
C GLU A 6 -3.86 -3.38 -11.88
N ASP A 7 -3.96 -2.82 -13.09
CA ASP A 7 -4.54 -1.48 -13.33
C ASP A 7 -5.83 -1.37 -12.53
N ASP A 8 -5.78 -0.62 -11.43
CA ASP A 8 -6.90 -0.50 -10.51
C ASP A 8 -7.51 0.89 -10.54
N GLU A 9 -8.56 1.08 -9.75
CA GLU A 9 -9.31 2.34 -9.65
C GLU A 9 -8.42 3.57 -9.42
N TYR A 10 -7.23 3.41 -8.83
CA TYR A 10 -6.30 4.52 -8.57
C TYR A 10 -5.33 4.81 -9.72
N ASP A 11 -5.24 3.92 -10.71
CA ASP A 11 -4.37 4.07 -11.89
C ASP A 11 -5.07 4.73 -13.08
N ASP A 12 -6.35 5.12 -12.96
CA ASP A 12 -7.08 5.90 -13.97
C ASP A 12 -6.66 7.38 -13.97
N ILE A 13 -5.36 7.63 -14.21
CA ILE A 13 -4.84 8.94 -14.53
C ILE A 13 -5.14 9.25 -15.99
N LYS A 14 -5.90 10.33 -16.21
CA LYS A 14 -6.29 10.80 -17.55
C LYS A 14 -5.10 11.02 -18.50
N SER A 15 -3.90 11.25 -17.97
CA SER A 15 -2.66 11.44 -18.74
C SER A 15 -1.44 11.19 -17.85
N GLU A 16 -0.30 10.82 -18.45
CA GLU A 16 1.00 10.68 -17.77
C GLU A 16 1.41 11.94 -16.98
N ALA A 17 0.92 13.12 -17.38
CA ALA A 17 1.11 14.37 -16.65
C ALA A 17 0.49 14.39 -15.23
N GLY A 18 -0.34 13.40 -14.88
CA GLY A 18 -0.87 13.21 -13.53
C GLY A 18 0.14 12.58 -12.57
N GLU A 19 1.16 11.88 -13.08
CA GLU A 19 2.22 11.30 -12.27
C GLU A 19 3.29 12.35 -11.95
N ARG A 20 3.68 12.43 -10.68
CA ARG A 20 4.76 13.33 -10.25
C ARG A 20 5.55 12.74 -9.10
N THR A 21 6.87 12.88 -9.17
CA THR A 21 7.75 12.58 -8.05
C THR A 21 7.65 13.70 -7.01
N VAL A 22 7.36 13.32 -5.76
CA VAL A 22 7.34 14.23 -4.60
C VAL A 22 8.47 13.83 -3.65
N ALA A 23 9.32 14.78 -3.29
CA ALA A 23 10.34 14.56 -2.28
C ALA A 23 9.70 14.48 -0.89
N LEU A 24 9.99 13.42 -0.14
CA LEU A 24 9.61 13.25 1.25
C LEU A 24 10.82 13.43 2.14
N ASP A 25 10.68 14.16 3.23
CA ASP A 25 11.75 14.30 4.23
C ASP A 25 11.86 13.02 5.08
N SER A 26 12.97 12.88 5.81
CA SER A 26 13.22 11.70 6.64
C SER A 26 12.17 11.46 7.71
N THR A 27 11.55 12.52 8.24
CA THR A 27 10.48 12.40 9.23
C THR A 27 9.25 11.78 8.60
N THR A 28 8.85 12.27 7.42
CA THR A 28 7.72 11.72 6.68
C THR A 28 7.97 10.27 6.26
N ILE A 29 9.19 9.92 5.84
CA ILE A 29 9.56 8.54 5.46
C ILE A 29 9.52 7.58 6.65
N SER A 30 9.81 8.05 7.86
CA SER A 30 9.83 7.18 9.05
C SER A 30 8.47 6.53 9.34
N VAL A 31 7.37 7.20 9.00
CA VAL A 31 6.01 6.73 9.27
C VAL A 31 5.61 5.54 8.39
N PRO A 32 5.71 5.59 7.03
CA PRO A 32 5.46 4.42 6.18
C PRO A 32 6.37 3.24 6.47
N LEU A 33 7.62 3.47 6.89
CA LEU A 33 8.54 2.38 7.25
C LEU A 33 8.08 1.65 8.51
N ALA A 34 7.78 2.39 9.59
CA ALA A 34 7.23 1.79 10.80
C ALA A 34 5.88 1.11 10.54
N TRP A 35 5.07 1.67 9.66
CA TRP A 35 3.80 1.05 9.24
C TRP A 35 4.01 -0.26 8.48
N ARG A 36 5.03 -0.35 7.63
CA ARG A 36 5.39 -1.60 6.92
C ARG A 36 5.80 -2.70 7.88
N GLU A 37 6.57 -2.38 8.93
CA GLU A 37 6.94 -3.35 9.96
C GLU A 37 5.71 -3.89 10.69
N ARG A 38 4.76 -3.02 11.05
CA ARG A 38 3.49 -3.42 11.69
C ARG A 38 2.63 -4.31 10.80
N GLN A 39 2.54 -3.99 9.51
CA GLN A 39 1.80 -4.83 8.57
C GLN A 39 2.39 -6.23 8.44
N GLU A 40 3.71 -6.38 8.53
CA GLU A 40 4.33 -7.71 8.52
C GLU A 40 3.95 -8.51 9.77
N GLU A 41 3.92 -7.87 10.94
CA GLU A 41 3.43 -8.48 12.18
C GLU A 41 1.94 -8.87 12.07
N GLU A 42 1.11 -7.99 11.52
CA GLU A 42 -0.32 -8.22 11.28
C GLU A 42 -0.55 -9.35 10.28
N ARG A 43 0.24 -9.41 9.19
CA ARG A 43 0.21 -10.48 8.20
C ARG A 43 0.53 -11.83 8.81
N LEU A 44 1.56 -11.89 9.66
CA LEU A 44 1.94 -13.10 10.37
C LEU A 44 0.87 -13.54 11.38
N ALA A 45 0.21 -12.58 12.05
CA ALA A 45 -0.85 -12.85 13.01
C ALA A 45 -2.18 -13.27 12.37
N ALA A 46 -2.56 -12.64 11.25
CA ALA A 46 -3.78 -12.93 10.51
C ALA A 46 -3.70 -14.29 9.79
N GLY A 47 -2.51 -14.63 9.30
CA GLY A 47 -2.29 -15.84 8.53
C GLY A 47 -2.80 -15.73 7.08
N PRO A 48 -2.40 -16.66 6.20
CA PRO A 48 -2.60 -16.56 4.75
C PRO A 48 -4.07 -16.65 4.31
N GLU A 49 -4.96 -17.14 5.18
CA GLU A 49 -6.40 -17.25 4.87
C GLU A 49 -7.16 -15.93 5.08
N VAL A 50 -6.63 -15.05 5.95
CA VAL A 50 -7.29 -13.78 6.32
C VAL A 50 -6.60 -12.60 5.66
N TRP A 51 -5.27 -12.67 5.50
CA TRP A 51 -4.50 -11.59 4.90
C TRP A 51 -4.82 -11.40 3.42
N VAL A 52 -5.21 -10.18 3.05
CA VAL A 52 -5.41 -9.76 1.66
C VAL A 52 -4.14 -9.05 1.18
N ASP A 53 -3.43 -9.66 0.23
CA ASP A 53 -2.27 -9.02 -0.40
C ASP A 53 -2.72 -7.99 -1.44
N SER A 54 -3.14 -6.80 -0.96
CA SER A 54 -3.72 -5.77 -1.80
C SER A 54 -2.69 -4.90 -2.54
N GLY A 55 -1.38 -5.14 -2.35
CA GLY A 55 -0.31 -4.30 -2.90
C GLY A 55 -0.32 -2.83 -2.42
N ARG A 56 -1.02 -2.51 -1.32
CA ARG A 56 -1.14 -1.13 -0.83
C ARG A 56 -0.23 -0.88 0.36
N VAL A 57 0.29 0.35 0.44
CA VAL A 57 1.02 0.81 1.63
C VAL A 57 0.06 1.01 2.79
N PHE A 58 -1.13 1.59 2.58
CA PHE A 58 -2.12 1.86 3.64
C PHE A 58 -3.27 0.84 3.59
N THR A 59 -3.34 0.00 4.61
CA THR A 59 -4.26 -1.13 4.70
C THR A 59 -4.93 -1.18 6.07
N GLN A 60 -5.98 -1.98 6.20
CA GLN A 60 -6.51 -2.43 7.48
C GLN A 60 -5.64 -3.60 8.01
N ALA A 61 -5.85 -4.00 9.26
CA ALA A 61 -5.09 -5.08 9.90
C ALA A 61 -5.21 -6.47 9.22
N ASP A 62 -6.13 -6.61 8.26
CA ASP A 62 -6.32 -7.80 7.43
C ASP A 62 -5.75 -7.64 6.01
N GLY A 63 -5.00 -6.56 5.74
CA GLY A 63 -4.40 -6.29 4.44
C GLY A 63 -5.35 -5.65 3.42
N ARG A 64 -6.64 -5.46 3.74
CA ARG A 64 -7.58 -4.79 2.82
C ARG A 64 -7.23 -3.31 2.66
N PRO A 65 -7.42 -2.73 1.46
CA PRO A 65 -7.07 -1.33 1.23
C PRO A 65 -7.93 -0.39 2.09
N LEU A 66 -7.32 0.67 2.62
CA LEU A 66 -8.05 1.70 3.33
C LEU A 66 -8.81 2.58 2.32
N ARG A 67 -10.15 2.59 2.38
CA ARG A 67 -11.00 3.45 1.54
C ARG A 67 -11.42 4.70 2.31
N PRO A 68 -11.25 5.91 1.75
CA PRO A 68 -11.86 7.11 2.30
C PRO A 68 -13.39 7.01 2.19
N GLN A 69 -14.09 7.52 3.20
CA GLN A 69 -15.55 7.53 3.30
C GLN A 69 -16.15 8.85 2.81
#